data_AF-T1GL24-F1
#
_entry.id   AF-T1GL24-F1
#
_cell.length_a   1.000
_cell.length_b   1.000
_cell.length_c   1.000
_cell.angle_alpha   90.00
_cell.angle_beta   90.00
_cell.angle_gamma   90.00
#
_symmetry.space_group_name_H-M   'P 1'
#
loop_
_entity.id
_entity.type
_entity.pdbx_description
1 polymer ?
#
loop_
_entity_poly.entity_id
_entity_poly.type
_entity_poly.pdbx_seq_one_letter_code
_entity_poly.pdbx_strand_id
1 'polypeptide(L)'
;MRLVLTKLAYLHASSAVHENRNPGSFLKFKKNHHIHLDNLYKKVYKSLEKNLPSFTKLNLKEPELNENHFNCLVHGSVWEPNILFKLQNNSEDELKDVIFINYHYAYYGSPTIDLQKYIHSIMLENCNEAEKDLVEFYYYKLKDLLQRMVYKDKIPKFEEFWMQYNHNRVFGLQQILLINPFVISGKLQSLDVMKGIPSDDLCDEVFKNQKVIKYLNSTLV
;
A
#
# COMPACT_ATOMS: atom_id res chain seq x y z
N MET A 1 -9.41 2.03 11.56
CA MET A 1 -7.93 1.87 11.54
C MET A 1 -7.44 0.49 11.98
N ARG A 2 -7.41 0.16 13.29
CA ARG A 2 -6.80 -1.11 13.78
C ARG A 2 -7.49 -2.39 13.27
N LEU A 3 -8.79 -2.34 12.99
CA LEU A 3 -9.51 -3.46 12.37
C LEU A 3 -8.98 -3.80 10.97
N VAL A 4 -8.68 -2.79 10.15
CA VAL A 4 -8.09 -2.98 8.82
C VAL A 4 -6.71 -3.61 8.92
N LEU A 5 -5.85 -3.09 9.81
CA LEU A 5 -4.52 -3.67 10.08
C LEU A 5 -4.63 -5.13 10.56
N THR A 6 -5.63 -5.44 11.38
CA THR A 6 -5.89 -6.81 11.82
C THR A 6 -6.25 -7.70 10.64
N LYS A 7 -7.10 -7.24 9.72
CA LYS A 7 -7.48 -8.00 8.52
C LYS A 7 -6.32 -8.17 7.55
N LEU A 8 -5.46 -7.17 7.38
CA LEU A 8 -4.22 -7.31 6.62
C LEU A 8 -3.31 -8.38 7.24
N ALA A 9 -3.15 -8.36 8.57
CA ALA A 9 -2.33 -9.37 9.25
C ALA A 9 -2.89 -10.79 9.03
N TYR A 10 -4.21 -10.94 9.03
CA TYR A 10 -4.86 -12.22 8.67
C TYR A 10 -4.60 -12.64 7.22
N LEU A 11 -4.74 -11.75 6.25
CA LEU A 11 -4.45 -12.04 4.84
C LEU A 11 -2.99 -12.48 4.65
N HIS A 12 -2.06 -11.71 5.23
CA HIS A 12 -0.63 -11.95 5.12
C HIS A 12 -0.19 -13.23 5.85
N ALA A 13 -0.67 -13.47 7.07
CA ALA A 13 -0.38 -14.70 7.80
C ALA A 13 -0.92 -15.94 7.06
N SER A 14 -2.20 -15.88 6.63
CA SER A 14 -2.85 -17.02 5.98
C SER A 14 -2.17 -17.37 4.65
N SER A 15 -1.76 -16.36 3.88
CA SER A 15 -1.05 -16.58 2.61
C SER A 15 0.38 -17.09 2.83
N ALA A 16 1.14 -16.55 3.79
CA ALA A 16 2.47 -17.07 4.13
C ALA A 16 2.40 -18.55 4.57
N VAL A 17 1.44 -18.89 5.42
CA VAL A 17 1.20 -20.28 5.84
C VAL A 17 0.76 -21.16 4.67
N HIS A 18 -0.07 -20.65 3.77
CA HIS A 18 -0.49 -21.39 2.58
C HIS A 18 0.69 -21.69 1.66
N GLU A 19 1.58 -20.72 1.39
CA GLU A 19 2.79 -20.92 0.59
C GLU A 19 3.77 -21.88 1.27
N ASN A 20 3.97 -21.77 2.59
CA ASN A 20 4.82 -22.71 3.35
C ASN A 20 4.31 -24.15 3.28
N ARG A 21 2.99 -24.35 3.25
CA ARG A 21 2.36 -25.68 3.11
C ARG A 21 2.31 -26.16 1.66
N ASN A 22 2.27 -25.24 0.70
CA ASN A 22 2.12 -25.52 -0.73
C ASN A 22 3.10 -24.64 -1.54
N PRO A 23 4.40 -24.94 -1.51
CA PRO A 23 5.41 -24.10 -2.17
C PRO A 23 5.11 -23.91 -3.65
N GLY A 24 5.15 -22.66 -4.11
CA GLY A 24 4.90 -22.28 -5.49
C GLY A 24 3.45 -21.88 -5.80
N SER A 25 2.55 -21.87 -4.80
CA SER A 25 1.14 -21.47 -4.98
C SER A 25 1.01 -20.04 -5.52
N PHE A 26 1.97 -19.17 -5.18
CA PHE A 26 1.98 -17.79 -5.65
C PHE A 26 2.95 -17.49 -6.80
N LEU A 27 3.46 -18.48 -7.55
CA LEU A 27 4.36 -18.26 -8.69
C LEU A 27 3.80 -17.29 -9.74
N LYS A 28 2.48 -17.37 -10.04
CA LYS A 28 1.82 -16.44 -10.97
C LYS A 28 1.81 -14.99 -10.49
N PHE A 29 1.90 -14.79 -9.18
CA PHE A 29 1.95 -13.48 -8.53
C PHE A 29 3.39 -12.94 -8.41
N LYS A 30 4.41 -13.72 -8.78
CA LYS A 30 5.81 -13.25 -8.88
C LYS A 30 6.11 -12.57 -10.23
N LYS A 31 5.31 -12.85 -11.28
CA LYS A 31 5.61 -12.44 -12.68
C LYS A 31 4.75 -11.29 -13.22
N ASN A 32 3.63 -10.94 -12.61
CA ASN A 32 2.65 -9.97 -13.16
C ASN A 32 2.93 -8.52 -12.80
N HIS A 33 4.20 -8.20 -12.65
CA HIS A 33 4.64 -6.88 -12.31
C HIS A 33 4.69 -6.07 -13.64
N HIS A 34 3.90 -4.97 -13.72
CA HIS A 34 4.12 -3.75 -14.55
C HIS A 34 3.30 -3.46 -15.83
N ILE A 35 2.59 -4.41 -16.47
CA ILE A 35 2.08 -4.13 -17.84
C ILE A 35 1.04 -2.98 -17.94
N HIS A 36 0.18 -2.79 -16.93
CA HIS A 36 -0.83 -1.71 -16.96
C HIS A 36 -0.41 -0.44 -16.22
N LEU A 37 0.65 -0.48 -15.44
CA LEU A 37 1.08 0.63 -14.59
C LEU A 37 2.11 1.52 -15.30
N ASP A 38 2.87 1.01 -16.26
CA ASP A 38 3.92 1.76 -16.95
C ASP A 38 3.46 3.11 -17.52
N ASN A 39 2.27 3.18 -18.13
CA ASN A 39 1.81 4.41 -18.78
C ASN A 39 1.22 5.43 -17.81
N LEU A 40 0.46 4.99 -16.79
CA LEU A 40 0.04 5.85 -15.68
C LEU A 40 1.26 6.43 -14.98
N TYR A 41 2.20 5.54 -14.62
CA TYR A 41 3.41 5.88 -13.89
C TYR A 41 4.21 6.90 -14.69
N LYS A 42 4.55 6.61 -15.95
CA LYS A 42 5.33 7.52 -16.80
C LYS A 42 4.74 8.93 -16.86
N LYS A 43 3.43 9.06 -17.02
CA LYS A 43 2.78 10.38 -17.13
C LYS A 43 2.75 11.14 -15.81
N VAL A 44 2.33 10.46 -14.74
CA VAL A 44 2.26 11.08 -13.42
C VAL A 44 3.66 11.43 -12.94
N TYR A 45 4.66 10.57 -13.17
CA TYR A 45 6.07 10.86 -12.91
C TYR A 45 6.57 12.08 -13.65
N LYS A 46 6.36 12.16 -14.96
CA LYS A 46 6.76 13.33 -15.75
C LYS A 46 6.17 14.63 -15.18
N SER A 47 4.91 14.58 -14.73
CA SER A 47 4.28 15.74 -14.11
C SER A 47 4.82 16.03 -12.71
N LEU A 48 5.10 15.01 -11.90
CA LEU A 48 5.76 15.14 -10.59
C LEU A 48 7.16 15.76 -10.74
N GLU A 49 7.99 15.27 -11.65
CA GLU A 49 9.34 15.81 -11.90
C GLU A 49 9.30 17.28 -12.34
N LYS A 50 8.34 17.63 -13.20
CA LYS A 50 8.14 19.01 -13.68
C LYS A 50 7.71 19.96 -12.56
N ASN A 51 6.79 19.53 -11.70
CA ASN A 51 6.15 20.40 -10.71
C ASN A 51 6.81 20.32 -9.32
N LEU A 52 7.66 19.33 -9.07
CA LEU A 52 8.26 19.06 -7.77
C LEU A 52 9.70 18.55 -7.92
N PRO A 53 10.68 19.43 -8.18
CA PRO A 53 12.06 19.00 -8.47
C PRO A 53 12.72 18.16 -7.37
N SER A 54 12.30 18.29 -6.10
CA SER A 54 12.76 17.44 -4.99
C SER A 54 12.43 15.96 -5.20
N PHE A 55 11.38 15.65 -5.94
CA PHE A 55 10.95 14.30 -6.30
C PHE A 55 12.00 13.53 -7.08
N THR A 56 12.74 14.20 -7.97
CA THR A 56 13.81 13.56 -8.78
C THR A 56 14.96 13.01 -7.94
N LYS A 57 15.06 13.40 -6.66
CA LYS A 57 16.05 12.88 -5.71
C LYS A 57 15.62 11.56 -5.07
N LEU A 58 14.36 11.14 -5.24
CA LEU A 58 13.89 9.84 -4.77
C LEU A 58 14.49 8.75 -5.66
N ASN A 59 15.19 7.80 -5.04
CA ASN A 59 15.69 6.61 -5.74
C ASN A 59 14.54 5.63 -5.96
N LEU A 60 13.67 5.97 -6.89
CA LEU A 60 12.48 5.20 -7.23
C LEU A 60 12.92 3.82 -7.71
N LYS A 61 12.59 2.80 -6.91
CA LYS A 61 12.86 1.41 -7.24
C LYS A 61 11.65 0.59 -6.86
N GLU A 62 11.37 -0.36 -7.72
CA GLU A 62 10.37 -1.37 -7.42
C GLU A 62 10.89 -2.29 -6.32
N PRO A 63 10.03 -2.77 -5.43
CA PRO A 63 10.43 -3.67 -4.37
C PRO A 63 10.81 -4.99 -5.02
N GLU A 64 12.10 -5.30 -5.00
CA GLU A 64 12.57 -6.60 -5.43
C GLU A 64 12.17 -7.66 -4.39
N LEU A 65 11.81 -8.85 -4.87
CA LEU A 65 11.57 -9.98 -4.00
C LEU A 65 12.89 -10.34 -3.31
N ASN A 66 12.95 -10.10 -2.00
CA ASN A 66 14.08 -10.52 -1.18
C ASN A 66 13.71 -11.78 -0.42
N GLU A 67 14.33 -12.91 -0.76
CA GLU A 67 14.06 -14.21 -0.13
C GLU A 67 14.47 -14.27 1.34
N ASN A 68 15.32 -13.35 1.81
CA ASN A 68 15.69 -13.22 3.22
C ASN A 68 14.67 -12.43 4.05
N HIS A 69 13.72 -11.77 3.39
CA HIS A 69 12.63 -11.04 4.05
C HIS A 69 11.40 -11.93 4.23
N PHE A 70 10.52 -11.53 5.15
CA PHE A 70 9.21 -12.17 5.26
C PHE A 70 8.35 -11.77 4.07
N ASN A 71 7.88 -12.75 3.29
CA ASN A 71 7.06 -12.54 2.10
C ASN A 71 5.72 -13.27 2.22
N CYS A 72 4.69 -12.69 1.62
CA CYS A 72 3.34 -13.24 1.58
C CYS A 72 2.59 -12.74 0.34
N LEU A 73 1.32 -13.11 0.19
CA LEU A 73 0.46 -12.47 -0.80
C LEU A 73 0.10 -11.07 -0.29
N VAL A 74 0.48 -10.06 -1.06
CA VAL A 74 0.16 -8.64 -0.85
C VAL A 74 -1.07 -8.31 -1.67
N HIS A 75 -2.00 -7.53 -1.13
CA HIS A 75 -3.19 -7.06 -1.85
C HIS A 75 -2.82 -6.06 -2.95
N GLY A 76 -1.87 -5.16 -2.68
CA GLY A 76 -1.26 -4.27 -3.67
C GLY A 76 -2.06 -2.99 -3.94
N SER A 77 -3.28 -2.89 -3.44
CA SER A 77 -4.14 -1.69 -3.55
C SER A 77 -5.05 -1.49 -2.35
N VAL A 78 -4.47 -1.46 -1.15
CA VAL A 78 -5.22 -1.27 0.10
C VAL A 78 -5.42 0.23 0.34
N TRP A 79 -6.61 0.72 0.01
CA TRP A 79 -7.07 2.11 0.21
C TRP A 79 -8.60 2.13 0.23
N GLU A 80 -9.22 3.20 0.74
CA GLU A 80 -10.65 3.23 1.14
C GLU A 80 -11.62 2.63 0.09
N PRO A 81 -11.50 2.89 -1.23
CA PRO A 81 -12.43 2.33 -2.22
C PRO A 81 -12.38 0.80 -2.35
N ASN A 82 -11.28 0.18 -1.93
CA ASN A 82 -11.06 -1.27 -1.99
C ASN A 82 -11.29 -1.96 -0.63
N ILE A 83 -11.82 -1.23 0.36
CA ILE A 83 -12.10 -1.73 1.70
C ILE A 83 -13.60 -1.58 1.95
N LEU A 84 -14.30 -2.70 2.10
CA LEU A 84 -15.71 -2.69 2.46
C LEU A 84 -15.85 -2.84 3.97
N PHE A 85 -16.57 -1.89 4.57
CA PHE A 85 -16.82 -1.84 6.00
C PHE A 85 -18.22 -2.37 6.31
N LYS A 86 -18.30 -3.31 7.25
CA LYS A 86 -19.57 -3.79 7.79
C LYS A 86 -19.86 -3.06 9.09
N LEU A 87 -20.93 -2.28 9.12
CA LEU A 87 -21.41 -1.58 10.30
C LEU A 87 -22.32 -2.49 11.15
N GLN A 88 -22.28 -2.30 12.47
CA GLN A 88 -23.27 -2.84 13.38
C GLN A 88 -24.41 -1.82 13.49
N ASN A 89 -25.65 -2.31 13.36
CA ASN A 89 -26.87 -1.49 13.43
C ASN A 89 -26.88 -0.25 12.52
N ASN A 90 -26.13 -0.28 11.39
CA ASN A 90 -25.94 0.86 10.49
C ASN A 90 -25.38 2.13 11.15
N SER A 91 -24.73 2.01 12.30
CA SER A 91 -24.00 3.11 12.95
C SER A 91 -22.56 3.12 12.46
N GLU A 92 -22.06 4.29 12.03
CA GLU A 92 -20.66 4.48 11.62
C GLU A 92 -19.68 4.26 12.79
N ASP A 93 -20.15 4.42 14.03
CA ASP A 93 -19.35 4.28 15.25
C ASP A 93 -19.09 2.81 15.66
N GLU A 94 -19.84 1.86 15.09
CA GLU A 94 -19.74 0.44 15.45
C GLU A 94 -19.30 -0.42 14.27
N LEU A 95 -18.01 -0.39 13.94
CA LEU A 95 -17.43 -1.26 12.92
C LEU A 95 -17.41 -2.73 13.36
N LYS A 96 -18.17 -3.58 12.67
CA LYS A 96 -18.25 -5.02 12.94
C LYS A 96 -17.20 -5.83 12.19
N ASP A 97 -16.98 -5.51 10.92
CA ASP A 97 -16.07 -6.29 10.08
C ASP A 97 -15.51 -5.48 8.90
N VAL A 98 -14.44 -5.98 8.31
CA VAL A 98 -13.80 -5.43 7.11
C VAL A 98 -13.44 -6.56 6.15
N ILE A 99 -13.70 -6.33 4.86
CA ILE A 99 -13.22 -7.18 3.77
C ILE A 99 -12.51 -6.35 2.70
N PHE A 100 -11.50 -6.95 2.06
CA PHE A 100 -10.79 -6.35 0.93
C PHE A 100 -11.38 -6.85 -0.38
N ILE A 101 -11.46 -5.96 -1.37
CA ILE A 101 -11.90 -6.25 -2.73
C ILE A 101 -10.86 -5.74 -3.73
N ASN A 102 -10.95 -6.19 -4.98
CA ASN A 102 -10.12 -5.70 -6.08
C ASN A 102 -8.61 -6.05 -5.98
N TYR A 103 -8.29 -7.35 -6.00
CA TYR A 103 -6.93 -7.92 -5.98
C TYR A 103 -6.16 -7.83 -7.31
N HIS A 104 -6.47 -6.87 -8.17
CA HIS A 104 -5.88 -6.75 -9.50
C HIS A 104 -4.37 -6.37 -9.47
N TYR A 105 -3.90 -5.79 -8.36
CA TYR A 105 -2.48 -5.51 -8.11
C TYR A 105 -1.85 -6.46 -7.09
N ALA A 106 -2.52 -7.58 -6.79
CA ALA A 106 -1.97 -8.53 -5.84
C ALA A 106 -0.68 -9.14 -6.40
N TYR A 107 0.31 -9.31 -5.52
CA TYR A 107 1.60 -9.89 -5.88
C TYR A 107 2.23 -10.59 -4.67
N TYR A 108 3.23 -11.43 -4.92
CA TYR A 108 3.94 -12.12 -3.86
C TYR A 108 5.19 -11.35 -3.46
N GLY A 109 5.27 -10.89 -2.21
CA GLY A 109 6.38 -10.08 -1.73
C GLY A 109 6.18 -9.54 -0.32
N SER A 110 6.80 -8.40 -0.05
CA SER A 110 6.81 -7.80 1.29
C SER A 110 5.42 -7.29 1.72
N PRO A 111 4.86 -7.74 2.87
CA PRO A 111 3.59 -7.21 3.39
C PRO A 111 3.67 -5.72 3.76
N THR A 112 4.88 -5.19 3.93
CA THR A 112 5.09 -3.78 4.28
C THR A 112 4.54 -2.84 3.22
N ILE A 113 4.27 -3.33 2.02
CA ILE A 113 3.82 -2.51 0.89
C ILE A 113 2.37 -2.11 1.08
N ASP A 114 1.53 -3.03 1.54
CA ASP A 114 0.16 -2.73 1.96
C ASP A 114 0.15 -1.84 3.21
N LEU A 115 1.09 -2.03 4.14
CA LEU A 115 1.21 -1.16 5.32
C LEU A 115 1.56 0.27 4.96
N GLN A 116 2.56 0.46 4.10
CA GLN A 116 2.97 1.77 3.64
C GLN A 116 1.78 2.49 3.00
N LYS A 117 1.07 1.82 2.07
CA LYS A 117 -0.13 2.37 1.43
C LYS A 117 -1.21 2.75 2.44
N TYR A 118 -1.63 1.79 3.27
CA TYR A 118 -2.74 2.02 4.19
C TYR A 118 -2.41 3.09 5.24
N ILE A 119 -1.23 3.01 5.86
CA ILE A 119 -0.83 3.95 6.92
C ILE A 119 -0.72 5.37 6.36
N HIS A 120 -0.12 5.56 5.20
CA HIS A 120 -0.05 6.92 4.64
C HIS A 120 -1.43 7.47 4.25
N SER A 121 -2.37 6.64 3.78
CA SER A 121 -3.75 7.10 3.52
C SER A 121 -4.42 7.62 4.79
N ILE A 122 -4.36 6.89 5.90
CA ILE A 122 -4.98 7.34 7.16
C ILE A 122 -4.23 8.51 7.82
N MET A 123 -2.92 8.63 7.63
CA MET A 123 -2.15 9.76 8.16
C MET A 123 -2.56 11.08 7.48
N LEU A 124 -3.05 11.02 6.24
CA LEU A 124 -3.61 12.18 5.56
C LEU A 124 -4.95 12.63 6.13
N GLU A 125 -5.66 11.75 6.81
CA GLU A 125 -6.93 12.03 7.47
C GLU A 125 -6.74 12.56 8.92
N ASN A 126 -5.54 13.06 9.26
CA ASN A 126 -5.13 13.52 10.59
C ASN A 126 -5.13 12.43 11.67
N CYS A 127 -4.60 11.25 11.34
CA CYS A 127 -4.32 10.23 12.36
C CYS A 127 -3.30 10.75 13.39
N ASN A 128 -3.64 10.63 14.68
CA ASN A 128 -2.81 11.07 15.80
C ASN A 128 -1.87 9.96 16.32
N GLU A 129 -1.97 8.72 15.81
CA GLU A 129 -1.08 7.62 16.21
C GLU A 129 0.26 7.71 15.46
N ALA A 130 1.36 7.38 16.13
CA ALA A 130 2.65 7.33 15.47
C ALA A 130 2.69 6.17 14.46
N GLU A 131 3.29 6.41 13.29
CA GLU A 131 3.45 5.38 12.23
C GLU A 131 4.04 4.08 12.79
N LYS A 132 5.06 4.19 13.65
CA LYS A 132 5.72 3.04 14.27
C LYS A 132 4.76 2.22 15.14
N ASP A 133 3.85 2.86 15.87
CA ASP A 133 2.90 2.18 16.75
C ASP A 133 1.89 1.36 15.94
N LEU A 134 1.46 1.89 14.79
CA LEU A 134 0.59 1.18 13.86
C LEU A 134 1.29 -0.04 13.23
N VAL A 135 2.55 0.13 12.84
CA VAL A 135 3.37 -0.98 12.31
C VAL A 135 3.63 -2.04 13.38
N GLU A 136 3.91 -1.61 14.62
CA GLU A 136 4.11 -2.51 15.76
C GLU A 136 2.83 -3.29 16.10
N PHE A 137 1.68 -2.60 16.16
CA PHE A 137 0.38 -3.23 16.35
C PHE A 137 0.12 -4.31 15.30
N TYR A 138 0.34 -3.97 14.01
CA TYR A 138 0.21 -4.93 12.92
C TYR A 138 1.18 -6.11 13.09
N TYR A 139 2.46 -5.86 13.39
CA TYR A 139 3.48 -6.89 13.50
C TYR A 139 3.14 -7.92 14.58
N TYR A 140 2.71 -7.47 15.76
CA TYR A 140 2.35 -8.40 16.84
C TYR A 140 1.11 -9.22 16.51
N LYS A 141 0.16 -8.66 15.74
CA LYS A 141 -0.98 -9.45 15.21
C LYS A 141 -0.53 -10.47 14.18
N LEU A 142 0.34 -10.08 13.24
CA LEU A 142 0.92 -11.01 12.26
C LEU A 142 1.64 -12.16 12.96
N LYS A 143 2.49 -11.85 13.95
CA LYS A 143 3.25 -12.84 14.73
C LYS A 143 2.34 -13.82 15.46
N ASP A 144 1.33 -13.34 16.19
CA ASP A 144 0.34 -14.20 16.87
C ASP A 144 -0.34 -15.16 15.89
N LEU A 145 -0.78 -14.64 14.74
CA LEU A 145 -1.47 -15.43 13.73
C LEU A 145 -0.57 -16.50 13.10
N LEU A 146 0.67 -16.15 12.75
CA LEU A 146 1.65 -17.10 12.23
C LEU A 146 1.94 -18.23 13.23
N GLN A 147 2.08 -17.90 14.52
CA GLN A 147 2.28 -18.89 15.58
C GLN A 147 1.08 -19.82 15.72
N ARG A 148 -0.14 -19.27 15.79
CA ARG A 148 -1.38 -20.04 15.91
C ARG A 148 -1.67 -20.92 14.71
N MET A 149 -1.27 -20.48 13.52
CA MET A 149 -1.41 -21.23 12.27
C MET A 149 -0.26 -22.22 12.02
N VAL A 150 0.69 -22.34 12.96
CA VAL A 150 1.84 -23.25 12.90
C VAL A 150 2.68 -23.00 11.63
N TYR A 151 3.01 -21.73 11.39
CA TYR A 151 3.97 -21.35 10.36
C TYR A 151 5.34 -21.97 10.67
N LYS A 152 5.95 -22.64 9.69
CA LYS A 152 7.17 -23.45 9.92
C LYS A 152 8.47 -22.69 9.67
N ASP A 153 8.44 -21.60 8.92
CA ASP A 153 9.65 -20.82 8.65
C ASP A 153 9.91 -19.78 9.75
N LYS A 154 11.03 -19.07 9.63
CA LYS A 154 11.43 -18.02 10.57
C LYS A 154 10.40 -16.88 10.58
N ILE A 155 9.81 -16.62 11.74
CA ILE A 155 9.08 -15.38 11.98
C ILE A 155 10.12 -14.29 12.30
N PRO A 156 10.16 -13.16 11.56
CA PRO A 156 11.15 -12.12 11.79
C PRO A 156 10.96 -11.50 13.18
N LYS A 157 12.05 -11.01 13.77
CA LYS A 157 11.98 -10.12 14.94
C LYS A 157 11.38 -8.77 14.52
N PHE A 158 10.87 -8.00 15.47
CA PHE A 158 10.26 -6.71 15.16
C PHE A 158 11.27 -5.76 14.49
N GLU A 159 12.53 -5.78 14.92
CA GLU A 159 13.60 -4.95 14.36
C GLU A 159 13.87 -5.30 12.89
N GLU A 160 13.89 -6.59 12.56
CA GLU A 160 14.06 -7.09 11.18
C GLU A 160 12.87 -6.65 10.31
N PHE A 161 11.64 -6.77 10.84
CA PHE A 161 10.43 -6.33 10.15
C PHE A 161 10.39 -4.81 9.97
N TRP A 162 10.83 -4.05 10.97
CA TRP A 162 10.92 -2.59 10.92
C TRP A 162 11.96 -2.13 9.90
N MET A 163 13.10 -2.82 9.81
CA MET A 163 14.07 -2.59 8.74
C MET A 163 13.47 -2.87 7.36
N GLN A 164 12.76 -3.99 7.20
CA GLN A 164 12.04 -4.33 5.96
C GLN A 164 10.98 -3.26 5.61
N TYR A 165 10.28 -2.71 6.60
CA TYR A 165 9.31 -1.64 6.40
C TYR A 165 9.97 -0.35 5.88
N ASN A 166 11.08 0.07 6.51
CA ASN A 166 11.84 1.26 6.11
C ASN A 166 12.53 1.10 4.76
N HIS A 167 13.03 -0.10 4.45
CA HIS A 167 13.61 -0.42 3.14
C HIS A 167 12.61 -0.16 2.00
N ASN A 168 11.33 -0.44 2.24
CA ASN A 168 10.26 -0.26 1.27
C ASN A 168 9.57 1.13 1.34
N ARG A 169 10.06 2.06 2.18
CA ARG A 169 9.42 3.37 2.41
C ARG A 169 9.34 4.22 1.14
N VAL A 170 10.43 4.27 0.37
CA VAL A 170 10.49 5.05 -0.88
C VAL A 170 9.46 4.53 -1.89
N PHE A 171 9.32 3.21 -2.01
CA PHE A 171 8.29 2.64 -2.88
C PHE A 171 6.87 2.90 -2.37
N GLY A 172 6.65 2.78 -1.06
CA GLY A 172 5.40 3.17 -0.42
C GLY A 172 5.00 4.59 -0.81
N LEU A 173 5.89 5.54 -0.56
CA LEU A 173 5.76 6.94 -0.91
C LEU A 173 5.44 7.14 -2.40
N GLN A 174 6.21 6.50 -3.28
CA GLN A 174 5.97 6.51 -4.72
C GLN A 174 4.53 6.11 -5.08
N GLN A 175 4.01 5.03 -4.49
CA GLN A 175 2.67 4.54 -4.79
C GLN A 175 1.57 5.54 -4.42
N ILE A 176 1.75 6.22 -3.29
CA ILE A 176 0.78 7.18 -2.78
C ILE A 176 0.81 8.46 -3.63
N LEU A 177 2.00 8.90 -4.04
CA LEU A 177 2.18 10.05 -4.93
C LEU A 177 1.56 9.86 -6.32
N LEU A 178 1.26 8.61 -6.72
CA LEU A 178 0.61 8.34 -8.00
C LEU A 178 -0.91 8.55 -7.96
N ILE A 179 -1.55 8.23 -6.83
CA ILE A 179 -3.01 8.21 -6.72
C ILE A 179 -3.54 9.38 -5.89
N ASN A 180 -2.90 9.72 -4.78
CA ASN A 180 -3.40 10.73 -3.85
C ASN A 180 -3.54 12.13 -4.45
N PRO A 181 -2.68 12.60 -5.38
CA PRO A 181 -2.95 13.86 -6.07
C PRO A 181 -4.32 13.89 -6.75
N PHE A 182 -4.76 12.79 -7.36
CA PHE A 182 -6.06 12.69 -8.01
C PHE A 182 -7.21 12.62 -7.00
N VAL A 183 -7.00 11.99 -5.85
CA VAL A 183 -7.97 11.97 -4.73
C VAL A 183 -8.16 13.38 -4.18
N ILE A 184 -7.06 14.05 -3.81
CA ILE A 184 -7.06 15.38 -3.17
C ILE A 184 -7.62 16.46 -4.09
N SER A 185 -7.36 16.35 -5.40
CA SER A 185 -7.91 17.26 -6.40
C SER A 185 -9.37 16.99 -6.75
N GLY A 186 -9.96 15.87 -6.29
CA GLY A 186 -11.31 15.44 -6.65
C GLY A 186 -11.43 14.90 -8.08
N LYS A 187 -10.31 14.59 -8.74
CA LYS A 187 -10.24 14.14 -10.14
C LYS A 187 -10.04 12.64 -10.29
N LEU A 188 -10.18 11.87 -9.21
CA LEU A 188 -10.05 10.42 -9.23
C LEU A 188 -10.99 9.76 -10.26
N GLN A 189 -12.24 10.22 -10.36
CA GLN A 189 -13.20 9.68 -11.33
C GLN A 189 -12.83 10.00 -12.80
N SER A 190 -11.99 11.02 -13.01
CA SER A 190 -11.47 11.40 -14.32
C SER A 190 -10.26 10.56 -14.74
N LEU A 191 -9.69 9.76 -13.83
CA LEU A 191 -8.82 8.66 -14.23
C LEU A 191 -9.71 7.62 -14.91
N ASP A 192 -9.54 7.46 -16.21
CA ASP A 192 -10.17 6.36 -16.96
C ASP A 192 -9.56 5.05 -16.43
N VAL A 193 -10.13 4.50 -15.35
CA VAL A 193 -9.65 3.32 -14.63
C VAL A 193 -9.53 2.11 -15.55
N MET A 194 -10.30 2.07 -16.64
CA MET A 194 -10.26 1.03 -17.65
C MET A 194 -9.11 1.18 -18.66
N LYS A 195 -8.60 2.41 -18.87
CA LYS A 195 -7.47 2.67 -19.78
C LYS A 195 -6.15 2.93 -19.05
N GLY A 196 -6.20 3.34 -17.78
CA GLY A 196 -5.03 3.55 -16.93
C GLY A 196 -4.07 4.64 -17.42
N ILE A 197 -4.54 5.63 -18.19
CA ILE A 197 -3.67 6.71 -18.70
C ILE A 197 -4.38 8.07 -18.57
N PRO A 198 -3.95 8.95 -17.66
CA PRO A 198 -4.45 10.32 -17.60
C PRO A 198 -3.99 11.12 -18.83
N SER A 199 -4.76 12.12 -19.24
CA SER A 199 -4.26 13.10 -20.21
C SER A 199 -3.18 13.97 -19.57
N ASP A 200 -2.31 14.56 -20.39
CA ASP A 200 -1.26 15.46 -19.90
C ASP A 200 -1.90 16.70 -19.26
N ASP A 201 -3.01 17.18 -19.82
CA ASP A 201 -3.82 18.28 -19.27
C ASP A 201 -4.40 17.95 -17.89
N LEU A 202 -4.92 16.72 -17.71
CA LEU A 202 -5.45 16.28 -16.41
C LEU A 202 -4.33 16.24 -15.36
N CYS A 203 -3.15 15.73 -15.72
CA CYS A 203 -2.00 15.74 -14.81
C CYS A 203 -1.61 17.18 -14.45
N ASP A 204 -1.44 18.06 -15.43
CA ASP A 204 -1.09 19.45 -15.18
C ASP A 204 -2.14 20.19 -14.33
N GLU A 205 -3.44 19.90 -14.51
CA GLU A 205 -4.51 20.43 -13.65
C GLU A 205 -4.36 19.94 -12.20
N VAL A 206 -4.17 18.63 -12.00
CA VAL A 206 -4.01 18.01 -10.68
C VAL A 206 -2.80 18.56 -9.94
N PHE A 207 -1.64 18.67 -10.61
CA PHE A 207 -0.40 19.11 -9.98
C PHE A 207 -0.29 20.64 -9.78
N LYS A 208 -1.19 21.42 -10.38
CA LYS A 208 -1.37 22.86 -10.07
C LYS A 208 -2.34 23.11 -8.91
N ASN A 209 -3.06 22.09 -8.45
CA ASN A 209 -4.00 22.24 -7.34
C ASN A 209 -3.27 22.58 -6.03
N GLN A 210 -3.65 23.67 -5.37
CA GLN A 210 -2.97 24.14 -4.15
C GLN A 210 -3.00 23.12 -3.00
N LYS A 211 -4.07 22.33 -2.88
CA LYS A 211 -4.17 21.26 -1.86
C LYS A 211 -3.17 20.14 -2.15
N VAL A 212 -3.03 19.79 -3.43
CA VAL A 212 -2.04 18.80 -3.89
C VAL A 212 -0.62 19.31 -3.64
N ILE A 213 -0.31 20.55 -4.00
CA ILE A 213 1.03 21.13 -3.76
C ILE A 213 1.37 21.13 -2.27
N LYS A 214 0.42 21.55 -1.41
CA LYS A 214 0.61 21.53 0.05
C LYS A 214 0.89 20.11 0.56
N TYR A 215 0.13 19.14 0.10
CA TYR A 215 0.32 17.73 0.42
C TYR A 215 1.68 17.19 -0.03
N LEU A 216 2.08 17.47 -1.26
CA LEU A 216 3.36 17.02 -1.82
C LEU A 216 4.55 17.59 -1.01
N ASN A 217 4.48 18.87 -0.65
CA ASN A 217 5.51 19.51 0.16
C ASN A 217 5.57 18.98 1.59
N SER A 218 4.45 18.55 2.20
CA SER A 218 4.49 17.94 3.54
C SER A 218 4.96 16.48 3.52
N THR A 219 4.90 15.81 2.36
CA THR A 219 5.21 14.38 2.23
C THR A 219 6.68 14.14 1.81
N LEU A 220 7.31 15.10 1.13
CA LEU A 220 8.70 14.98 0.63
C LEU A 220 9.76 15.72 1.45
N VAL A 221 9.40 16.30 2.60
CA VAL A 221 10.32 16.93 3.57
C VAL A 221 10.70 15.93 4.64
#